data_AF-A0A395J754-F1
#
_entry.id   AF-A0A395J754-F1
#
_cell.length_a   1.000
_cell.length_b   1.000
_cell.length_c   1.000
_cell.angle_alpha   90.00
_cell.angle_beta   90.00
_cell.angle_gamma   90.00
#
_symmetry.space_group_name_H-M   'P 1'
#
loop_
_entity.id
_entity.type
_entity.pdbx_description
1 polymer ?
#
loop_
_entity_poly.entity_id
_entity_poly.type
_entity_poly.pdbx_seq_one_letter_code
_entity_poly.pdbx_strand_id
1 'polypeptide(L)'
;MNKTYIFDVWKLKRTTFERQSKDGLTLKQVLESHDRTQLWWDVRSDWDTLFHKFGIQIGKVRDLQLMEVLSRPGQKSRVFGLSRAMREEGRSFMSPAELDIWLDDKEAGSNYFKKHDWQPLIDRPINATASSYISGDTDCLFQLHNRLQDRLASWAYRVQGKTVGGLMELIGKQSTLPAATEDLMEFIDQESTRRAHHAISPGFDAKSHEGKTVPPAVFLQIFLAWELNPERIMKRRDEEKKERRLAI
;
A
#
# COMPACT_ATOMS: atom_id res chain seq x y z
N MET A 1 -8.92 18.29 9.27
CA MET A 1 -8.26 17.46 10.30
C MET A 1 -8.48 15.99 9.94
N ASN A 2 -7.39 15.24 9.79
CA ASN A 2 -7.48 13.78 9.74
C ASN A 2 -7.77 13.26 11.16
N LYS A 3 -8.60 12.23 11.27
CA LYS A 3 -8.95 11.60 12.54
C LYS A 3 -8.53 10.14 12.48
N THR A 4 -7.85 9.70 13.53
CA THR A 4 -7.36 8.33 13.67
C THR A 4 -8.11 7.66 14.79
N TYR A 5 -8.56 6.44 14.54
CA TYR A 5 -9.35 5.65 15.48
C TYR A 5 -8.60 4.36 15.77
N ILE A 6 -8.36 4.08 17.05
CA ILE A 6 -7.77 2.83 17.51
C ILE A 6 -8.88 1.98 18.12
N PHE A 7 -9.08 0.78 17.58
CA PHE A 7 -10.07 -0.17 18.07
C PHE A 7 -9.40 -1.26 18.90
N ASP A 8 -9.87 -1.45 20.14
CA ASP A 8 -9.34 -2.47 21.04
C ASP A 8 -9.87 -3.87 20.70
N VAL A 9 -9.33 -4.46 19.63
CA VAL A 9 -9.68 -5.83 19.19
C VAL A 9 -9.33 -6.88 20.24
N TRP A 10 -8.28 -6.66 21.04
CA TRP A 10 -7.89 -7.62 22.07
C TRP A 10 -8.95 -7.76 23.17
N LYS A 11 -9.51 -6.64 23.66
CA LYS A 11 -10.54 -6.64 24.70
C LYS A 11 -11.93 -6.94 24.15
N LEU A 12 -12.29 -6.32 23.03
CA LEU A 12 -13.64 -6.38 22.49
C LEU A 12 -13.88 -7.59 21.57
N LYS A 13 -12.82 -8.22 21.06
CA LYS A 13 -12.89 -9.40 20.17
C LYS A 13 -13.84 -9.15 18.99
N ARG A 14 -14.78 -10.07 18.72
CA ARG A 14 -15.78 -9.95 17.63
C ARG A 14 -16.68 -8.73 17.77
N THR A 15 -16.94 -8.28 19.01
CA THR A 15 -17.77 -7.09 19.28
C THR A 15 -17.20 -5.84 18.61
N THR A 16 -15.87 -5.74 18.42
CA THR A 16 -15.25 -4.64 17.66
C THR A 16 -15.85 -4.48 16.27
N PHE A 17 -16.15 -5.60 15.63
CA PHE A 17 -16.59 -5.64 14.23
C PHE A 17 -18.11 -5.69 14.10
N GLU A 18 -18.81 -6.27 15.07
CA GLU A 18 -20.26 -6.52 15.02
C GLU A 18 -21.10 -5.41 15.67
N ARG A 19 -20.52 -4.58 16.54
CA ARG A 19 -21.27 -3.52 17.22
C ARG A 19 -21.69 -2.42 16.25
N GLN A 20 -22.99 -2.13 16.24
CA GLN A 20 -23.57 -1.06 15.43
C GLN A 20 -23.32 0.32 16.04
N SER A 21 -23.07 1.29 15.17
CA SER A 21 -23.17 2.71 15.48
C SER A 21 -24.63 3.13 15.68
N LYS A 22 -24.85 4.40 16.04
CA LYS A 22 -26.21 4.98 16.13
C LYS A 22 -26.97 4.91 14.79
N ASP A 23 -26.25 4.90 13.68
CA ASP A 23 -26.80 4.86 12.32
C ASP A 23 -26.89 3.43 11.76
N GLY A 24 -26.66 2.41 12.61
CA GLY A 24 -26.74 0.99 12.22
C GLY A 24 -25.50 0.44 11.51
N LEU A 25 -24.45 1.24 11.32
CA LEU A 25 -23.22 0.84 10.63
C LEU A 25 -22.26 0.09 11.57
N THR A 26 -21.75 -1.06 11.14
CA THR A 26 -20.71 -1.81 11.85
C THR A 26 -19.34 -1.68 11.16
N LEU A 27 -18.25 -1.89 11.90
CA LEU A 27 -16.91 -1.93 11.29
C LEU A 27 -16.78 -3.08 10.30
N LYS A 28 -17.44 -4.22 10.55
CA LYS A 28 -17.52 -5.33 9.59
C LYS A 28 -18.10 -4.88 8.24
N GLN A 29 -19.23 -4.17 8.26
CA GLN A 29 -19.87 -3.65 7.04
C GLN A 29 -18.96 -2.65 6.30
N VAL A 30 -18.17 -1.85 7.01
CA VAL A 30 -17.20 -0.94 6.40
C VAL A 30 -16.08 -1.72 5.71
N LEU A 31 -15.54 -2.75 6.37
CA LEU A 31 -14.44 -3.58 5.85
C LEU A 31 -14.90 -4.49 4.68
N GLU A 32 -16.18 -4.88 4.65
CA GLU A 32 -16.80 -5.68 3.57
C GLU A 32 -17.37 -4.82 2.42
N SER A 33 -17.36 -3.50 2.56
CA SER A 33 -17.96 -2.59 1.57
C SER A 33 -17.14 -2.53 0.28
N HIS A 34 -17.82 -2.64 -0.85
CA HIS A 34 -17.26 -2.45 -2.19
C HIS A 34 -17.29 -0.98 -2.65
N ASP A 35 -18.08 -0.13 -1.96
CA ASP A 35 -18.22 1.29 -2.26
C ASP A 35 -17.12 2.14 -1.64
N ARG A 36 -16.38 1.58 -0.67
CA ARG A 36 -15.33 2.27 0.08
C ARG A 36 -13.99 1.58 -0.17
N THR A 37 -13.10 2.27 -0.90
CA THR A 37 -11.74 1.77 -1.11
C THR A 37 -10.95 1.91 0.18
N GLN A 38 -10.44 0.79 0.68
CA GLN A 38 -9.60 0.73 1.87
C GLN A 38 -8.13 0.74 1.47
N LEU A 39 -7.35 1.64 2.07
CA LEU A 39 -5.92 1.75 1.82
C LEU A 39 -5.16 0.88 2.82
N TRP A 40 -4.31 -0.01 2.32
CA TRP A 40 -3.49 -0.91 3.15
C TRP A 40 -2.05 -0.87 2.69
N TRP A 41 -1.11 -1.22 3.58
CA TRP A 41 0.27 -1.49 3.21
C TRP A 41 0.58 -2.95 3.45
N ASP A 42 0.69 -3.75 2.38
CA ASP A 42 0.84 -5.21 2.45
C ASP A 42 -0.34 -5.90 3.16
N VAL A 43 -1.47 -6.01 2.46
CA VAL A 43 -2.75 -6.48 3.02
C VAL A 43 -2.73 -7.94 3.53
N ARG A 44 -1.73 -8.74 3.15
CA ARG A 44 -1.79 -10.21 3.28
C ARG A 44 -2.00 -10.71 4.71
N SER A 45 -1.15 -10.29 5.64
CA SER A 45 -1.20 -10.79 7.02
C SER A 45 -2.44 -10.32 7.77
N ASP A 46 -2.86 -9.10 7.48
CA ASP A 46 -4.06 -8.51 8.09
C ASP A 46 -5.30 -9.23 7.59
N TRP A 47 -5.35 -9.53 6.28
CA TRP A 47 -6.50 -10.20 5.68
C TRP A 47 -6.66 -11.65 6.11
N ASP A 48 -5.57 -12.40 6.18
CA ASP A 48 -5.55 -13.75 6.75
C ASP A 48 -6.16 -13.74 8.17
N THR A 49 -5.74 -12.79 9.00
CA THR A 49 -6.23 -12.64 10.37
C THR A 49 -7.72 -12.25 10.41
N LEU A 50 -8.12 -11.24 9.63
CA LEU A 50 -9.50 -10.74 9.60
C LEU A 50 -10.49 -11.81 9.11
N PHE A 51 -10.12 -12.57 8.08
CA PHE A 51 -10.94 -13.64 7.54
C PHE A 51 -11.02 -14.83 8.51
N HIS A 52 -9.89 -15.45 8.86
CA HIS A 52 -9.91 -16.70 9.63
C HIS A 52 -10.33 -16.51 11.09
N LYS A 53 -10.00 -15.39 11.72
CA LYS A 53 -10.36 -15.16 13.14
C LYS A 53 -11.69 -14.46 13.34
N PHE A 54 -12.11 -13.61 12.40
CA PHE A 54 -13.29 -12.76 12.58
C PHE A 54 -14.37 -12.94 11.50
N GLY A 55 -14.12 -13.79 10.49
CA GLY A 55 -15.08 -14.07 9.42
C GLY A 55 -15.45 -12.84 8.61
N ILE A 56 -14.48 -11.94 8.40
CA ILE A 56 -14.65 -10.70 7.63
C ILE A 56 -14.23 -10.98 6.19
N GLN A 57 -15.14 -10.71 5.25
CA GLN A 57 -14.89 -10.81 3.82
C GLN A 57 -14.25 -9.53 3.29
N ILE A 58 -13.51 -9.64 2.18
CA ILE A 58 -12.94 -8.45 1.56
C ILE A 58 -13.98 -7.65 0.80
N GLY A 59 -14.01 -6.35 1.09
CA GLY A 59 -14.63 -5.36 0.23
C GLY A 59 -13.66 -4.86 -0.84
N LYS A 60 -13.61 -3.54 -1.05
CA LYS A 60 -12.67 -2.93 -1.99
C LYS A 60 -11.37 -2.54 -1.30
N VAL A 61 -10.25 -3.10 -1.76
CA VAL A 61 -8.91 -2.86 -1.20
C VAL A 61 -7.94 -2.27 -2.23
N ARG A 62 -7.06 -1.38 -1.76
CA ARG A 62 -5.90 -0.89 -2.49
C ARG A 62 -4.65 -1.04 -1.64
N ASP A 63 -3.77 -1.94 -2.05
CA ASP A 63 -2.48 -2.17 -1.42
C ASP A 63 -1.44 -1.17 -1.96
N LEU A 64 -1.11 -0.17 -1.16
CA LEU A 64 -0.18 0.90 -1.52
C LEU A 64 1.24 0.38 -1.78
N GLN A 65 1.61 -0.78 -1.24
CA GLN A 65 2.91 -1.39 -1.54
C GLN A 65 2.99 -1.80 -3.03
N LEU A 66 1.86 -2.20 -3.64
CA LEU A 66 1.83 -2.50 -5.07
C LEU A 66 1.92 -1.21 -5.92
N MET A 67 1.27 -0.12 -5.49
CA MET A 67 1.46 1.19 -6.13
C MET A 67 2.91 1.64 -6.07
N GLU A 68 3.55 1.46 -4.92
CA GLU A 68 4.95 1.81 -4.70
C GLU A 68 5.86 1.04 -5.65
N VAL A 69 5.76 -0.29 -5.68
CA VAL A 69 6.58 -1.12 -6.57
C VAL A 69 6.38 -0.77 -8.04
N LEU A 70 5.14 -0.55 -8.47
CA LEU A 70 4.84 -0.23 -9.87
C LEU A 70 5.40 1.12 -10.29
N SER A 71 5.34 2.13 -9.42
CA SER A 71 5.70 3.51 -9.75
C SER A 71 7.15 3.89 -9.42
N ARG A 72 7.83 3.13 -8.54
CA ARG A 72 9.22 3.38 -8.12
C ARG A 72 10.22 3.36 -9.29
N PRO A 73 11.23 4.25 -9.32
CA PRO A 73 12.34 4.14 -10.25
C PRO A 73 13.36 3.06 -9.87
N GLY A 74 14.02 2.45 -10.86
CA GLY A 74 15.11 1.50 -10.63
C GLY A 74 14.62 0.09 -10.26
N GLN A 75 15.28 -0.56 -9.30
CA GLN A 75 15.07 -1.98 -8.98
C GLN A 75 13.64 -2.26 -8.49
N LYS A 76 12.95 -3.16 -9.18
CA LYS A 76 11.59 -3.63 -8.83
C LYS A 76 11.51 -5.10 -8.44
N SER A 77 12.64 -5.80 -8.30
CA SER A 77 12.64 -7.23 -7.94
C SER A 77 12.21 -7.51 -6.48
N ARG A 78 12.04 -6.47 -5.65
CA ARG A 78 11.59 -6.59 -4.25
C ARG A 78 10.59 -5.50 -3.89
N VAL A 79 9.65 -5.82 -3.01
CA VAL A 79 8.73 -4.86 -2.38
C VAL A 79 9.40 -4.14 -1.20
N PHE A 80 8.99 -2.91 -0.90
CA PHE A 80 9.49 -2.17 0.26
C PHE A 80 8.56 -2.29 1.47
N GLY A 81 9.15 -2.27 2.67
CA GLY A 81 8.38 -2.02 3.90
C GLY A 81 7.98 -0.55 4.00
N LEU A 82 6.94 -0.26 4.78
CA LEU A 82 6.37 1.08 4.91
C LEU A 82 7.42 2.12 5.33
N SER A 83 8.29 1.78 6.29
CA SER A 83 9.36 2.69 6.75
C SER A 83 10.31 3.11 5.63
N ARG A 84 10.61 2.20 4.70
CA ARG A 84 11.46 2.51 3.54
C ARG A 84 10.72 3.41 2.56
N ALA A 85 9.45 3.11 2.27
CA ALA A 85 8.64 3.95 1.39
C ALA A 85 8.47 5.37 1.96
N MET A 86 8.23 5.50 3.26
CA MET A 86 8.16 6.80 3.94
C MET A 86 9.48 7.56 3.89
N ARG A 87 10.62 6.89 4.03
CA ARG A 87 11.94 7.54 3.85
C ARG A 87 12.13 8.11 2.44
N GLU A 88 11.62 7.43 1.43
CA GLU A 88 11.76 7.83 0.02
C GLU A 88 10.72 8.87 -0.42
N GLU A 89 9.50 8.81 0.12
CA GLU A 89 8.36 9.61 -0.37
C GLU A 89 7.81 10.61 0.65
N GLY A 90 8.05 10.44 1.94
CA GLY A 90 7.44 11.23 3.02
C GLY A 90 7.72 12.73 2.95
N ARG A 91 8.89 13.13 2.44
CA ARG A 91 9.25 14.54 2.24
C ARG A 91 8.35 15.30 1.26
N SER A 92 7.51 14.59 0.51
CA SER A 92 6.54 15.22 -0.39
C SER A 92 5.31 15.79 0.33
N PHE A 93 5.05 15.35 1.57
CA PHE A 93 3.87 15.77 2.35
C PHE A 93 4.14 15.97 3.85
N MET A 94 5.38 15.74 4.31
CA MET A 94 5.86 16.04 5.65
C MET A 94 7.11 16.94 5.56
N SER A 95 7.29 17.80 6.56
CA SER A 95 8.57 18.48 6.76
C SER A 95 9.67 17.47 7.11
N PRO A 96 10.95 17.82 6.93
CA PRO A 96 12.07 16.97 7.33
C PRO A 96 11.99 16.51 8.80
N ALA A 97 11.65 17.44 9.72
CA ALA A 97 11.56 17.14 11.13
C ALA A 97 10.40 16.17 11.46
N GLU A 98 9.22 16.37 10.87
CA GLU A 98 8.08 15.47 11.06
C GLU A 98 8.38 14.06 10.53
N LEU A 99 9.07 13.96 9.39
CA LEU A 99 9.44 12.66 8.83
C LEU A 99 10.49 11.96 9.68
N ASP A 100 11.49 12.69 10.18
CA ASP A 100 12.52 12.12 11.06
C ASP A 100 11.88 11.60 12.36
N ILE A 101 10.97 12.37 12.97
CA ILE A 101 10.19 11.91 14.12
C ILE A 101 9.38 10.65 13.80
N TRP A 102 8.68 10.61 12.67
CA TRP A 102 7.90 9.43 12.27
C TRP A 102 8.79 8.18 12.10
N LEU A 103 9.97 8.35 11.47
CA LEU A 103 10.91 7.25 11.25
C LEU A 103 11.50 6.74 12.57
N ASP A 104 11.87 7.64 13.46
CA ASP A 104 12.42 7.32 14.78
C ASP A 104 11.36 6.61 15.65
N ASP A 105 10.13 7.12 15.69
CA ASP A 105 9.02 6.49 16.41
C ASP A 105 8.71 5.10 15.86
N LYS A 106 8.76 4.93 14.53
CA LYS A 106 8.52 3.65 13.88
C LYS A 106 9.60 2.62 14.23
N GLU A 107 10.86 3.04 14.24
CA GLU A 107 11.98 2.19 14.64
C GLU A 107 11.96 1.86 16.14
N ALA A 108 11.80 2.87 16.99
CA ALA A 108 11.73 2.72 18.44
C ALA A 108 10.57 1.80 18.85
N GLY A 109 9.38 1.99 18.28
CA GLY A 109 8.22 1.14 18.53
C GLY A 109 8.46 -0.30 18.09
N SER A 110 8.99 -0.52 16.87
CA SER A 110 9.34 -1.87 16.39
C SER A 110 10.32 -2.57 17.32
N ASN A 111 11.37 -1.88 17.76
CA ASN A 111 12.37 -2.44 18.67
C ASN A 111 11.79 -2.72 20.06
N TYR A 112 10.95 -1.82 20.56
CA TYR A 112 10.23 -1.98 21.81
C TYR A 112 9.33 -3.23 21.79
N PHE A 113 8.47 -3.42 20.79
CA PHE A 113 7.60 -4.61 20.77
C PHE A 113 8.37 -5.91 20.63
N LYS A 114 9.42 -5.95 19.79
CA LYS A 114 10.27 -7.14 19.64
C LYS A 114 10.94 -7.53 20.94
N LYS A 115 11.43 -6.56 21.73
CA LYS A 115 12.06 -6.80 23.03
C LYS A 115 11.07 -7.31 24.08
N HIS A 116 9.79 -7.00 23.92
CA HIS A 116 8.74 -7.30 24.88
C HIS A 116 7.72 -8.32 24.34
N ASP A 117 8.12 -9.19 23.40
CA ASP A 117 7.29 -10.26 22.83
C ASP A 117 5.89 -9.81 22.39
N TRP A 118 5.78 -8.57 21.89
CA TRP A 118 4.53 -7.93 21.47
C TRP A 118 3.46 -7.78 22.58
N GLN A 119 3.78 -8.11 23.83
CA GLN A 119 2.93 -7.94 25.01
C GLN A 119 2.35 -6.52 25.17
N PRO A 120 3.11 -5.43 24.87
CA PRO A 120 2.58 -4.08 25.04
C PRO A 120 1.34 -3.74 24.18
N LEU A 121 1.09 -4.50 23.10
CA LEU A 121 -0.12 -4.30 22.28
C LEU A 121 -1.40 -4.82 22.98
N ILE A 122 -1.26 -5.72 23.96
CA ILE A 122 -2.37 -6.34 24.67
C ILE A 122 -2.54 -5.83 26.11
N ASP A 123 -1.56 -5.11 26.64
CA ASP A 123 -1.62 -4.48 27.97
C ASP A 123 -2.60 -3.30 28.01
N ARG A 124 -3.26 -3.08 29.17
CA ARG A 124 -4.25 -2.01 29.35
C ARG A 124 -3.96 -1.17 30.61
N PRO A 125 -4.04 0.17 30.53
CA PRO A 125 -4.31 0.99 29.33
C PRO A 125 -3.19 0.89 28.28
N ILE A 126 -3.51 1.12 27.01
CA ILE A 126 -2.48 1.13 25.95
C ILE A 126 -1.49 2.26 26.23
N ASN A 127 -0.19 1.96 26.21
CA ASN A 127 0.83 2.97 26.50
C ASN A 127 1.06 3.89 25.29
N ALA A 128 1.70 5.04 25.53
CA ALA A 128 1.92 6.05 24.50
C ALA A 128 2.73 5.51 23.30
N THR A 129 3.77 4.72 23.54
CA THR A 129 4.59 4.10 22.48
C THR A 129 3.77 3.18 21.57
N ALA A 130 2.89 2.35 22.16
CA ALA A 130 1.96 1.51 21.42
C ALA A 130 0.94 2.33 20.63
N SER A 131 0.37 3.37 21.23
CA SER A 131 -0.55 4.27 20.55
C SER A 131 0.09 4.95 19.34
N SER A 132 1.26 5.57 19.51
CA SER A 132 1.97 6.27 18.43
C SER A 132 2.40 5.34 17.31
N TYR A 133 2.85 4.12 17.64
CA TYR A 133 3.24 3.15 16.63
C TYR A 133 2.04 2.68 15.79
N ILE A 134 0.90 2.39 16.42
CA ILE A 134 -0.31 1.94 15.72
C ILE A 134 -0.85 3.06 14.83
N SER A 135 -0.93 4.30 15.33
CA SER A 135 -1.41 5.43 14.54
C SER A 135 -0.45 5.73 13.38
N GLY A 136 0.86 5.68 13.61
CA GLY A 136 1.88 5.92 12.59
C GLY A 136 1.75 5.04 11.33
N ASP A 137 1.30 3.79 11.49
CA ASP A 137 1.06 2.86 10.37
C ASP A 137 -0.14 3.21 9.51
N THR A 138 -1.08 4.01 10.02
CA THR A 138 -2.34 4.35 9.33
C THR A 138 -2.36 5.81 8.87
N ASP A 139 -1.85 6.72 9.69
CA ASP A 139 -1.98 8.17 9.51
C ASP A 139 -1.35 8.67 8.22
N CYS A 140 -0.26 8.01 7.80
CA CYS A 140 0.47 8.38 6.59
C CYS A 140 -0.20 7.88 5.30
N LEU A 141 -1.09 6.89 5.35
CA LEU A 141 -1.52 6.14 4.15
C LEU A 141 -2.28 7.00 3.14
N PHE A 142 -3.10 7.97 3.58
CA PHE A 142 -3.81 8.86 2.65
C PHE A 142 -2.86 9.78 1.88
N GLN A 143 -1.89 10.39 2.55
CA GLN A 143 -0.93 11.26 1.88
C GLN A 143 0.07 10.47 1.04
N LEU A 144 0.47 9.29 1.53
CA LEU A 144 1.29 8.37 0.76
C LEU A 144 0.55 7.88 -0.50
N HIS A 145 -0.77 7.61 -0.42
CA HIS A 145 -1.60 7.26 -1.58
C HIS A 145 -1.60 8.38 -2.63
N ASN A 146 -1.86 9.62 -2.22
CA ASN A 146 -1.82 10.78 -3.13
C ASN A 146 -0.46 10.87 -3.83
N ARG A 147 0.63 10.76 -3.06
CA ARG A 147 1.98 10.81 -3.60
C ARG A 147 2.26 9.66 -4.58
N LEU A 148 1.87 8.44 -4.24
CA LEU A 148 2.06 7.27 -5.10
C LEU A 148 1.20 7.36 -6.37
N GLN A 149 0.03 8.01 -6.31
CA GLN A 149 -0.78 8.29 -7.48
C GLN A 149 -0.06 9.25 -8.43
N ASP A 150 0.55 10.33 -7.93
CA ASP A 150 1.37 11.25 -8.75
C ASP A 150 2.57 10.54 -9.39
N ARG A 151 3.23 9.68 -8.61
CA ARG A 151 4.34 8.84 -9.10
C ARG A 151 3.86 7.90 -10.19
N LEU A 152 2.71 7.28 -10.02
CA LEU A 152 2.11 6.34 -10.98
C LEU A 152 1.73 7.06 -12.27
N ALA A 153 1.13 8.25 -12.19
CA ALA A 153 0.82 9.07 -13.36
C ALA A 153 2.10 9.49 -14.12
N SER A 154 3.13 9.93 -13.40
CA SER A 154 4.44 10.26 -14.00
C SER A 154 5.09 9.04 -14.64
N TRP A 155 4.99 7.88 -13.98
CA TRP A 155 5.48 6.61 -14.51
C TRP A 155 4.71 6.24 -15.79
N ALA A 156 3.38 6.24 -15.77
CA ALA A 156 2.48 5.99 -16.90
C ALA A 156 2.90 6.83 -18.11
N TYR A 157 3.01 8.15 -17.93
CA TYR A 157 3.44 9.07 -18.97
C TYR A 157 4.80 8.68 -19.58
N ARG A 158 5.78 8.32 -18.76
CA ARG A 158 7.10 7.89 -19.25
C ARG A 158 7.05 6.57 -20.01
N VAL A 159 6.16 5.66 -19.60
CA VAL A 159 6.12 4.31 -20.15
C VAL A 159 5.28 4.18 -21.42
N GLN A 160 4.28 5.02 -21.69
CA GLN A 160 3.39 4.93 -22.85
C GLN A 160 4.06 4.81 -24.25
N GLY A 161 5.37 5.02 -24.37
CA GLY A 161 6.09 4.99 -25.62
C GLY A 161 6.38 3.63 -26.28
N LYS A 162 6.44 2.50 -25.55
CA LYS A 162 6.98 1.24 -26.13
C LYS A 162 6.07 0.60 -27.18
N THR A 163 4.78 0.53 -26.92
CA THR A 163 3.67 0.28 -27.86
C THR A 163 2.41 0.35 -27.02
N VAL A 164 1.41 1.12 -27.44
CA VAL A 164 0.15 1.30 -26.70
C VAL A 164 -0.51 -0.03 -26.27
N GLY A 165 -0.37 -1.09 -27.10
CA GLY A 165 -0.94 -2.41 -26.80
C GLY A 165 -0.22 -3.21 -25.71
N GLY A 166 1.11 -3.08 -25.56
CA GLY A 166 1.88 -3.98 -24.68
C GLY A 166 1.59 -3.79 -23.19
N LEU A 167 1.47 -2.54 -22.73
CA LEU A 167 1.12 -2.27 -21.32
C LEU A 167 -0.34 -2.62 -21.04
N MET A 168 -1.25 -2.29 -21.95
CA MET A 168 -2.68 -2.62 -21.84
C MET A 168 -2.88 -4.14 -21.77
N GLU A 169 -2.21 -4.90 -22.64
CA GLU A 169 -2.22 -6.37 -22.62
C GLU A 169 -1.67 -6.93 -21.29
N LEU A 170 -0.53 -6.41 -20.81
CA LEU A 170 0.08 -6.84 -19.56
C LEU A 170 -0.80 -6.57 -18.33
N ILE A 171 -1.59 -5.49 -18.33
CA ILE A 171 -2.58 -5.22 -17.27
C ILE A 171 -3.94 -5.87 -17.53
N GLY A 172 -4.06 -6.68 -18.58
CA GLY A 172 -5.26 -7.46 -18.90
C GLY A 172 -6.39 -6.67 -19.55
N LYS A 173 -6.11 -5.51 -20.14
CA LYS A 173 -7.09 -4.66 -20.84
C LYS A 173 -6.86 -4.66 -22.35
N GLN A 174 -7.93 -4.85 -23.11
CA GLN A 174 -7.89 -4.67 -24.57
C GLN A 174 -8.24 -3.22 -24.91
N SER A 175 -7.24 -2.44 -25.32
CA SER A 175 -7.44 -1.06 -25.77
C SER A 175 -6.35 -0.65 -26.75
N THR A 176 -6.73 0.18 -27.72
CA THR A 176 -5.80 0.83 -28.65
C THR A 176 -5.36 2.20 -28.15
N LEU A 177 -5.84 2.65 -26.99
CA LEU A 177 -5.42 3.88 -26.31
C LEU A 177 -4.34 3.59 -25.25
N PRO A 178 -3.40 4.52 -25.01
CA PRO A 178 -2.38 4.34 -23.98
C PRO A 178 -3.02 4.17 -22.58
N ALA A 179 -2.41 3.34 -21.73
CA ALA A 179 -2.89 3.16 -20.35
C ALA A 179 -2.92 4.51 -19.61
N ALA A 180 -4.09 4.86 -19.09
CA ALA A 180 -4.29 6.00 -18.22
C ALA A 180 -3.95 5.63 -16.76
N THR A 181 -3.86 6.64 -15.90
CA THR A 181 -3.62 6.42 -14.46
C THR A 181 -4.73 5.58 -13.85
N GLU A 182 -5.97 5.79 -14.30
CA GLU A 182 -7.17 5.06 -13.88
C GLU A 182 -7.09 3.58 -14.23
N ASP A 183 -6.56 3.23 -15.40
CA ASP A 183 -6.37 1.84 -15.80
C ASP A 183 -5.37 1.13 -14.88
N LEU A 184 -4.29 1.81 -14.52
CA LEU A 184 -3.28 1.29 -13.61
C LEU A 184 -3.82 1.18 -12.18
N MET A 185 -4.62 2.14 -11.71
CA MET A 185 -5.27 2.06 -10.40
C MET A 185 -6.25 0.88 -10.34
N GLU A 186 -7.04 0.65 -11.38
CA GLU A 186 -7.93 -0.51 -11.44
C GLU A 186 -7.14 -1.82 -11.45
N PHE A 187 -6.07 -1.91 -12.24
CA PHE A 187 -5.15 -3.05 -12.22
C PHE A 187 -4.59 -3.31 -10.81
N ILE A 188 -4.15 -2.26 -10.11
CA ILE A 188 -3.64 -2.37 -8.74
C ILE A 188 -4.74 -2.84 -7.78
N ASP A 189 -5.97 -2.34 -7.90
CA ASP A 189 -7.10 -2.78 -7.06
C ASP A 189 -7.41 -4.27 -7.29
N GLN A 190 -7.38 -4.73 -8.54
CA GLN A 190 -7.53 -6.15 -8.89
C GLN A 190 -6.41 -7.01 -8.29
N GLU A 191 -5.16 -6.57 -8.43
CA GLU A 191 -4.00 -7.27 -7.87
C GLU A 191 -3.99 -7.26 -6.34
N SER A 192 -4.45 -6.17 -5.73
CA SER A 192 -4.64 -6.06 -4.27
C SER A 192 -5.68 -7.08 -3.78
N THR A 193 -6.79 -7.21 -4.52
CA THR A 193 -7.83 -8.19 -4.25
C THR A 193 -7.32 -9.63 -4.41
N ARG A 194 -6.59 -9.93 -5.50
CA ARG A 194 -5.94 -11.23 -5.71
C ARG A 194 -4.98 -11.56 -4.57
N ARG A 195 -4.18 -10.59 -4.15
CA ARG A 195 -3.21 -10.74 -3.05
C ARG A 195 -3.89 -11.04 -1.72
N ALA A 196 -5.01 -10.38 -1.42
CA ALA A 196 -5.78 -10.64 -0.21
C ALA A 196 -6.53 -11.98 -0.25
N HIS A 197 -7.11 -12.37 -1.39
CA HIS A 197 -7.71 -13.70 -1.57
C HIS A 197 -6.68 -14.83 -1.46
N HIS A 198 -5.48 -14.63 -2.00
CA HIS A 198 -4.40 -15.60 -1.82
C HIS A 198 -4.04 -15.77 -0.34
N ALA A 199 -4.09 -14.69 0.45
CA ALA A 199 -3.77 -14.72 1.87
C ALA A 199 -4.78 -15.51 2.72
N ILE A 200 -5.96 -15.84 2.20
CA ILE A 200 -6.96 -16.67 2.89
C ILE A 200 -7.00 -18.11 2.37
N SER A 201 -6.07 -18.48 1.49
CA SER A 201 -6.02 -19.84 0.93
C SER A 201 -5.43 -20.85 1.94
N PRO A 202 -5.82 -22.13 1.92
CA PRO A 202 -5.36 -23.15 2.88
C PRO A 202 -3.83 -23.38 2.96
N GLY A 203 -3.06 -22.90 1.98
CA GLY A 203 -1.60 -23.02 1.93
C GLY A 203 -0.85 -21.73 2.28
N PHE A 204 -1.55 -20.64 2.58
CA PHE A 204 -0.92 -19.39 2.94
C PHE A 204 -0.37 -19.44 4.38
N ASP A 205 0.91 -19.12 4.54
CA ASP A 205 1.53 -18.95 5.86
C ASP A 205 1.87 -17.46 6.11
N ALA A 206 1.08 -16.82 6.96
CA ALA A 206 1.30 -15.45 7.40
C ALA A 206 2.61 -15.26 8.21
N LYS A 207 3.30 -16.32 8.63
CA LYS A 207 4.61 -16.25 9.31
C LYS A 207 5.79 -16.54 8.38
N SER A 208 5.56 -17.22 7.26
CA SER A 208 6.61 -17.48 6.27
C SER A 208 7.17 -16.17 5.72
N HIS A 209 8.50 -16.12 5.54
CA HIS A 209 9.16 -14.99 4.88
C HIS A 209 9.34 -15.25 3.37
N GLU A 210 9.07 -16.46 2.93
CA GLU A 210 9.22 -16.90 1.55
C GLU A 210 8.22 -16.17 0.64
N GLY A 211 8.71 -15.64 -0.48
CA GLY A 211 7.88 -14.90 -1.45
C GLY A 211 7.31 -13.56 -0.97
N LYS A 212 7.36 -13.23 0.33
CA LYS A 212 6.77 -11.98 0.85
C LYS A 212 7.43 -10.72 0.33
N THR A 213 8.73 -10.81 0.08
CA THR A 213 9.53 -9.70 -0.44
C THR A 213 9.45 -9.57 -1.96
N VAL A 214 8.86 -10.55 -2.65
CA VAL A 214 8.78 -10.58 -4.11
C VAL A 214 7.45 -9.97 -4.56
N PRO A 215 7.45 -9.04 -5.53
CA PRO A 215 6.21 -8.55 -6.11
C PRO A 215 5.43 -9.64 -6.86
N PRO A 216 4.14 -9.43 -7.17
CA PRO A 216 3.40 -10.35 -8.02
C PRO A 216 4.07 -10.50 -9.40
N ALA A 217 3.99 -11.70 -9.98
CA ALA A 217 4.71 -12.04 -11.21
C ALA A 217 4.42 -11.08 -12.38
N VAL A 218 3.18 -10.61 -12.51
CA VAL A 218 2.78 -9.63 -13.52
C VAL A 218 3.54 -8.29 -13.37
N PHE A 219 3.87 -7.86 -12.15
CA PHE A 219 4.68 -6.64 -11.92
C PHE A 219 6.12 -6.84 -12.40
N LEU A 220 6.67 -8.06 -12.23
CA LEU A 220 7.99 -8.41 -12.75
C LEU A 220 7.99 -8.48 -14.27
N GLN A 221 6.94 -9.02 -14.90
CA GLN A 221 6.78 -9.02 -16.36
C GLN A 221 6.70 -7.60 -16.92
N ILE A 222 5.91 -6.73 -16.27
CA ILE A 222 5.86 -5.31 -16.57
C ILE A 222 7.29 -4.74 -16.48
N PHE A 223 7.99 -4.93 -15.36
CA PHE A 223 9.36 -4.44 -15.19
C PHE A 223 10.34 -4.92 -16.26
N LEU A 224 10.35 -6.22 -16.59
CA LEU A 224 11.21 -6.80 -17.62
C LEU A 224 10.92 -6.20 -19.01
N ALA A 225 9.65 -6.02 -19.34
CA ALA A 225 9.26 -5.32 -20.57
C ALA A 225 9.80 -3.87 -20.60
N TRP A 226 9.98 -3.22 -19.45
CA TRP A 226 10.52 -1.87 -19.33
C TRP A 226 12.06 -1.77 -19.34
N GLU A 227 12.80 -2.72 -18.75
CA GLU A 227 14.28 -2.70 -18.75
C GLU A 227 14.90 -2.77 -20.14
N LEU A 228 14.17 -3.31 -21.14
CA LEU A 228 14.65 -3.42 -22.52
C LEU A 228 14.81 -2.08 -23.28
N ASN A 229 14.69 -0.90 -22.64
CA ASN A 229 14.96 0.39 -23.30
C ASN A 229 15.28 1.55 -22.30
N PRO A 230 16.45 1.52 -21.63
CA PRO A 230 16.81 2.50 -20.61
C PRO A 230 17.08 3.91 -21.16
N GLU A 231 17.58 4.04 -22.39
CA GLU A 231 17.91 5.32 -23.01
C GLU A 231 16.67 6.21 -23.19
N ARG A 232 15.54 5.62 -23.60
CA ARG A 232 14.29 6.35 -23.77
C ARG A 232 13.71 6.85 -22.45
N ILE A 233 13.86 6.06 -21.38
CA ILE A 233 13.42 6.45 -20.03
C ILE A 233 14.22 7.67 -19.56
N MET A 234 15.54 7.68 -19.81
CA MET A 234 16.38 8.84 -19.50
C MET A 234 15.96 10.07 -20.31
N LYS A 235 15.74 9.93 -21.62
CA LYS A 235 15.29 11.04 -22.48
C LYS A 235 13.98 11.68 -21.98
N ARG A 236 12.96 10.88 -21.67
CA ARG A 236 11.67 11.38 -21.14
C ARG A 236 11.81 12.03 -19.76
N ARG A 237 12.71 11.52 -18.92
CA ARG A 237 13.00 12.13 -17.61
C ARG A 237 13.59 13.53 -17.75
N ASP A 238 14.41 13.76 -18.77
CA ASP A 238 15.00 15.06 -19.04
C ASP A 238 13.99 16.02 -19.69
N GLU A 239 13.10 15.52 -20.55
CA GLU A 239 11.95 16.29 -21.09
C GLU A 239 11.03 16.78 -19.96
N GLU A 240 10.63 15.92 -19.04
CA GLU A 240 9.77 16.30 -17.90
C GLU A 240 10.45 17.32 -16.96
N LYS A 241 11.76 17.18 -16.72
CA LYS A 241 12.52 18.18 -15.96
C LYS A 241 12.53 19.55 -16.65
N LYS A 242 12.58 19.58 -17.99
CA LYS A 242 12.51 20.83 -18.76
C LYS A 242 11.11 21.44 -18.70
N GLU A 243 10.07 20.65 -18.89
CA GLU A 243 8.67 21.10 -18.80
C GLU A 243 8.34 21.66 -17.41
N ARG A 244 8.76 20.97 -16.33
CA ARG A 244 8.59 21.46 -14.95
C ARG A 244 9.34 22.76 -14.66
N ARG A 245 10.46 23.02 -15.34
CA ARG A 245 11.22 24.29 -15.23
C ARG A 245 10.57 25.44 -16.00
N LEU A 246 9.80 25.15 -17.04
CA LEU A 246 9.09 26.13 -17.85
C LEU A 246 7.72 26.52 -17.26
N ALA A 247 7.18 25.70 -16.35
CA ALA A 247 5.91 25.91 -15.68
C ALA A 247 6.01 26.70 -14.36
N ILE A 248 7.21 27.18 -14.00
CA ILE A 248 7.51 28.06 -12.85
C ILE A 248 7.93 29.41 -13.41
#